data_AF-A0AAW8YK58-F1
#
_entry.id   AF-A0AAW8YK58-F1
#
_cell.length_a   1.000
_cell.length_b   1.000
_cell.length_c   1.000
_cell.angle_alpha   90.00
_cell.angle_beta   90.00
_cell.angle_gamma   90.00
#
_symmetry.space_group_name_H-M   'P 1'
#
loop_
_entity.id
_entity.type
_entity.pdbx_description
1 polymer ?
#
loop_
_entity_poly.entity_id
_entity_poly.type
_entity_poly.pdbx_seq_one_letter_code
_entity_poly.pdbx_strand_id
1 'polypeptide(L)'
;MELEEKLPMNLQFFAEQSDDSGDATNDNLDPSTDTEASSEDVQGQQEENEEENGKNENIDGDKTVDKLKKRLDSKTAENHDLKQKYEEQSQLLDDLKSGRKSIKELASDDKKSKEETEKDNEIAKLKAEIARTKAINETNAVFKDQGLVVSDDVLNMVVGNGTDNDAIYENVKALTGLINNIKEDTRKEFMKGSTPRISGKKSAKVSTKDFDQMTLAEKVQLLANDPDKFNKLTGGIK
;
A
#
# COMPACT_ATOMS: atom_id res chain seq x y z
N MET A 1 6.14 -33.02 48.51
CA MET A 1 5.91 -32.20 47.31
C MET A 1 6.25 -30.78 47.68
N GLU A 2 7.16 -30.23 46.91
CA GLU A 2 8.06 -29.14 47.25
C GLU A 2 7.34 -27.78 47.30
N LEU A 3 7.83 -26.92 48.20
CA LEU A 3 7.43 -25.52 48.32
C LEU A 3 8.08 -24.75 47.16
N GLU A 4 7.26 -24.15 46.31
CA GLU A 4 7.70 -23.25 45.23
C GLU A 4 8.52 -22.09 45.81
N GLU A 5 9.81 -22.04 45.45
CA GLU A 5 10.70 -20.90 45.71
C GLU A 5 10.23 -19.68 44.94
N LYS A 6 9.50 -18.79 45.62
CA LYS A 6 9.15 -17.46 45.11
C LYS A 6 10.35 -16.54 45.31
N LEU A 7 11.06 -16.24 44.22
CA LEU A 7 12.15 -15.26 44.19
C LEU A 7 11.72 -13.92 44.82
N PRO A 8 12.50 -13.34 45.76
CA PRO A 8 12.16 -12.06 46.36
C PRO A 8 12.34 -10.92 45.33
N MET A 9 11.26 -10.18 45.06
CA MET A 9 11.31 -8.94 44.30
C MET A 9 11.97 -7.85 45.16
N ASN A 10 13.16 -7.39 44.75
CA ASN A 10 13.83 -6.26 45.39
C ASN A 10 13.14 -4.95 44.98
N LEU A 11 12.07 -4.59 45.70
CA LEU A 11 11.29 -3.36 45.52
C LEU A 11 12.03 -2.08 45.96
N GLN A 12 13.28 -2.19 46.42
CA GLN A 12 14.08 -1.07 46.91
C GLN A 12 14.59 -0.13 45.80
N PHE A 13 14.51 -0.53 44.53
CA PHE A 13 14.92 0.33 43.41
C PHE A 13 13.81 1.27 42.89
N PHE A 14 12.60 1.22 43.46
CA PHE A 14 11.44 1.95 42.94
C PHE A 14 10.77 2.92 43.93
N ALA A 15 11.37 3.19 45.10
CA ALA A 15 10.70 3.91 46.18
C ALA A 15 11.53 5.00 46.89
N GLU A 16 12.41 5.71 46.20
CA GLU A 16 13.10 6.91 46.72
C GLU A 16 13.55 7.77 45.52
N GLN A 17 13.26 9.06 45.36
CA GLN A 17 12.40 10.04 46.00
C GLN A 17 12.23 11.18 44.97
N SER A 18 11.09 11.86 45.01
CA SER A 18 10.75 13.05 44.22
C SER A 18 11.43 14.33 44.74
N ASP A 19 11.61 15.27 43.79
CA ASP A 19 11.76 16.74 43.91
C ASP A 19 13.04 17.32 44.54
N ASP A 20 13.88 18.00 43.74
CA ASP A 20 14.03 19.48 43.74
C ASP A 20 15.27 19.95 42.94
N SER A 21 15.11 21.14 42.37
CA SER A 21 15.90 22.03 41.52
C SER A 21 17.41 22.22 41.76
N GLY A 22 18.13 22.65 40.70
CA GLY A 22 19.49 23.21 40.82
C GLY A 22 20.26 23.43 39.50
N ASP A 23 20.18 24.66 39.00
CA ASP A 23 20.93 25.35 37.92
C ASP A 23 22.46 25.12 37.84
N ALA A 24 23.01 25.07 36.60
CA ALA A 24 24.32 25.65 36.21
C ALA A 24 24.64 25.46 34.70
N THR A 25 24.37 26.51 33.92
CA THR A 25 25.23 27.25 32.95
C THR A 25 26.22 26.59 31.94
N ASN A 26 26.27 27.26 30.77
CA ASN A 26 27.27 27.30 29.66
C ASN A 26 27.35 26.11 28.69
N ASP A 27 27.49 26.25 27.36
CA ASP A 27 27.88 27.38 26.51
C ASP A 27 27.31 27.23 25.08
N ASN A 28 27.16 28.38 24.41
CA ASN A 28 26.81 28.60 23.00
C ASN A 28 27.73 27.86 22.00
N LEU A 29 27.19 27.41 20.85
CA LEU A 29 27.67 27.73 19.48
C LEU A 29 26.77 27.06 18.41
N ASP A 30 26.08 27.88 17.62
CA ASP A 30 25.55 27.59 16.26
C ASP A 30 26.54 28.23 15.25
N PRO A 31 26.76 27.71 14.02
CA PRO A 31 25.81 27.87 12.90
C PRO A 31 25.67 26.64 11.97
N SER A 32 24.40 26.25 11.72
CA SER A 32 23.74 26.12 10.41
C SER A 32 24.51 25.48 9.21
N THR A 33 23.92 24.45 8.58
CA THR A 33 23.45 24.46 7.16
C THR A 33 22.97 23.06 6.67
N ASP A 34 21.69 23.02 6.29
CA ASP A 34 21.07 22.41 5.10
C ASP A 34 21.45 20.99 4.56
N THR A 35 20.45 20.11 4.63
CA THR A 35 19.69 19.55 3.47
C THR A 35 20.25 18.34 2.69
N GLU A 36 19.49 17.23 2.83
CA GLU A 36 19.14 16.17 1.85
C GLU A 36 20.25 15.27 1.27
N ALA A 37 20.03 14.01 0.87
CA ALA A 37 18.97 13.02 0.98
C ALA A 37 19.47 11.74 0.26
N SER A 38 18.69 10.65 0.36
CA SER A 38 18.69 9.45 -0.50
C SER A 38 19.77 8.39 -0.23
N SER A 39 19.46 7.28 0.43
CA SER A 39 18.55 6.15 0.09
C SER A 39 19.22 5.05 -0.72
N GLU A 40 19.10 3.84 -0.17
CA GLU A 40 19.34 2.52 -0.73
C GLU A 40 18.82 2.29 -2.18
N ASP A 41 19.52 1.43 -2.93
CA ASP A 41 19.11 0.03 -3.25
C ASP A 41 19.89 -0.46 -4.51
N VAL A 42 20.68 -1.54 -4.41
CA VAL A 42 20.32 -2.93 -4.73
C VAL A 42 19.69 -3.11 -6.12
N GLN A 43 20.41 -3.82 -7.02
CA GLN A 43 20.00 -5.12 -7.61
C GLN A 43 20.65 -5.38 -8.99
N GLY A 44 21.38 -6.50 -9.06
CA GLY A 44 21.34 -7.50 -10.14
C GLY A 44 21.43 -7.04 -11.60
N GLN A 45 22.62 -7.18 -12.18
CA GLN A 45 22.79 -7.31 -13.64
C GLN A 45 22.87 -8.79 -14.02
N GLN A 46 21.85 -9.24 -14.74
CA GLN A 46 21.85 -10.44 -15.56
C GLN A 46 22.82 -10.24 -16.73
N GLU A 47 23.62 -11.28 -16.96
CA GLU A 47 24.58 -11.41 -18.05
C GLU A 47 23.89 -11.49 -19.43
N GLU A 48 24.46 -10.66 -20.30
CA GLU A 48 24.74 -10.81 -21.73
C GLU A 48 24.32 -12.09 -22.47
N ASN A 49 23.75 -11.86 -23.65
CA ASN A 49 24.06 -12.49 -24.94
C ASN A 49 23.38 -11.61 -25.99
N GLU A 50 23.91 -11.25 -27.15
CA GLU A 50 25.07 -11.59 -27.97
C GLU A 50 25.24 -10.35 -28.90
N GLU A 51 26.43 -10.13 -29.43
CA GLU A 51 26.63 -10.08 -30.90
C GLU A 51 27.99 -9.46 -31.23
N GLU A 52 28.85 -10.34 -31.73
CA GLU A 52 30.05 -10.05 -32.49
C GLU A 52 29.67 -9.30 -33.78
N ASN A 53 30.19 -8.09 -34.01
CA ASN A 53 30.57 -7.70 -35.37
C ASN A 53 31.62 -6.59 -35.38
N GLY A 54 32.72 -6.85 -36.08
CA GLY A 54 33.86 -5.96 -36.15
C GLY A 54 33.61 -4.70 -36.96
N LYS A 55 34.13 -3.58 -36.48
CA LYS A 55 34.54 -2.40 -37.25
C LYS A 55 35.72 -1.75 -36.55
N ASN A 56 36.81 -1.56 -37.29
CA ASN A 56 37.92 -0.69 -36.90
C ASN A 56 37.39 0.75 -36.79
N GLU A 57 37.01 1.16 -35.60
CA GLU A 57 36.80 2.54 -35.23
C GLU A 57 37.92 2.92 -34.25
N ASN A 58 38.46 4.14 -34.43
CA ASN A 58 39.49 4.74 -33.59
C ASN A 58 39.38 4.26 -32.14
N ILE A 59 40.45 3.61 -31.64
CA ILE A 59 40.58 3.31 -30.21
C ILE A 59 40.60 4.67 -29.52
N ASP A 60 39.43 5.07 -29.04
CA ASP A 60 39.22 6.28 -28.30
C ASP A 60 40.01 6.12 -27.00
N GLY A 61 41.25 6.63 -26.99
CA GLY A 61 42.20 6.43 -25.92
C GLY A 61 41.59 6.77 -24.56
N ASP A 62 40.73 7.79 -24.54
CA ASP A 62 39.99 8.23 -23.35
C ASP A 62 39.03 7.14 -22.83
N LYS A 63 38.24 6.49 -23.71
CA LYS A 63 37.35 5.38 -23.30
C LYS A 63 38.12 4.16 -22.80
N THR A 64 39.31 3.90 -23.33
CA THR A 64 40.16 2.81 -22.84
C THR A 64 40.80 3.14 -21.49
N VAL A 65 41.22 4.39 -21.28
CA VAL A 65 41.75 4.87 -20.00
C VAL A 65 40.66 4.86 -18.93
N ASP A 66 39.43 5.26 -19.25
CA ASP A 66 38.31 5.22 -18.31
C ASP A 66 37.90 3.79 -17.93
N LYS A 67 37.95 2.84 -18.87
CA LYS A 67 37.75 1.41 -18.57
C LYS A 67 38.87 0.85 -17.69
N LEU A 68 40.10 1.31 -17.88
CA LEU A 68 41.24 0.92 -17.04
C LEU A 68 41.17 1.54 -15.64
N LYS A 69 40.75 2.82 -15.51
CA LYS A 69 40.50 3.48 -14.21
C LYS A 69 39.44 2.73 -13.42
N LYS A 70 38.28 2.43 -14.02
CA LYS A 70 37.22 1.65 -13.37
C LYS A 70 37.71 0.28 -12.89
N ARG A 71 38.53 -0.42 -13.68
CA ARG A 71 39.12 -1.71 -13.28
C ARG A 71 40.15 -1.55 -12.16
N LEU A 72 40.91 -0.45 -12.16
CA LEU A 72 41.88 -0.16 -11.12
C LEU A 72 41.19 0.20 -9.79
N ASP A 73 40.13 1.01 -9.84
CA ASP A 73 39.34 1.40 -8.67
C ASP A 73 38.65 0.18 -8.06
N SER A 74 37.99 -0.64 -8.88
CA SER A 74 37.40 -1.92 -8.46
C SER A 74 38.45 -2.85 -7.85
N LYS A 75 39.61 -3.02 -8.49
CA LYS A 75 40.67 -3.89 -7.97
C LYS A 75 41.30 -3.36 -6.68
N THR A 76 41.36 -2.04 -6.51
CA THR A 76 41.86 -1.40 -5.29
C THR A 76 40.87 -1.59 -4.15
N ALA A 77 39.58 -1.46 -4.41
CA ALA A 77 38.52 -1.76 -3.44
C ALA A 77 38.54 -3.23 -3.01
N GLU A 78 38.61 -4.17 -3.96
CA GLU A 78 38.73 -5.60 -3.65
C GLU A 78 39.99 -5.91 -2.83
N ASN A 79 41.12 -5.28 -3.15
CA ASN A 79 42.36 -5.49 -2.42
C ASN A 79 42.27 -4.96 -0.98
N HIS A 80 41.60 -3.82 -0.80
CA HIS A 80 41.35 -3.24 0.51
C HIS A 80 40.47 -4.17 1.37
N ASP A 81 39.37 -4.67 0.83
CA ASP A 81 38.49 -5.63 1.51
C ASP A 81 39.23 -6.92 1.88
N LEU A 82 40.06 -7.43 0.96
CA LEU A 82 40.84 -8.65 1.21
C LEU A 82 41.88 -8.43 2.31
N LYS A 83 42.51 -7.25 2.32
CA LYS A 83 43.49 -6.87 3.33
C LYS A 83 42.84 -6.71 4.71
N GLN A 84 41.67 -6.08 4.77
CA GLN A 84 40.91 -5.92 6.02
C GLN A 84 40.50 -7.29 6.61
N LYS A 85 39.95 -8.19 5.79
CA LYS A 85 39.60 -9.55 6.22
C LYS A 85 40.82 -10.34 6.70
N TYR A 86 41.97 -10.18 6.03
CA TYR A 86 43.21 -10.83 6.44
C TYR A 86 43.69 -10.32 7.80
N GLU A 87 43.61 -9.01 8.03
CA GLU A 87 44.04 -8.36 9.27
C GLU A 87 43.13 -8.73 10.45
N GLU A 88 41.81 -8.77 10.24
CA GLU A 88 40.83 -9.28 11.20
C GLU A 88 41.10 -10.75 11.56
N GLN A 89 41.32 -11.62 10.56
CA GLN A 89 41.64 -13.03 10.82
C GLN A 89 42.98 -13.22 11.52
N SER A 90 44.00 -12.41 11.19
CA SER A 90 45.29 -12.47 11.87
C SER A 90 45.17 -12.08 13.34
N GLN A 91 44.40 -11.03 13.65
CA GLN A 91 44.13 -10.61 15.02
C GLN A 91 43.37 -11.69 15.80
N LEU A 92 42.37 -12.34 15.19
CA LEU A 92 41.67 -13.48 15.81
C LEU A 92 42.61 -14.66 16.10
N LEU A 93 43.54 -14.93 15.18
CA LEU A 93 44.52 -16.01 15.31
C LEU A 93 45.55 -15.70 16.42
N ASP A 94 45.99 -14.44 16.53
CA ASP A 94 46.90 -13.97 17.57
C ASP A 94 46.23 -13.92 18.95
N ASP A 95 44.95 -13.54 19.02
CA ASP A 95 44.16 -13.59 20.26
C ASP A 95 43.94 -15.03 20.74
N LEU A 96 43.72 -15.95 19.79
CA LEU A 96 43.61 -17.38 20.07
C LEU A 96 44.93 -18.01 20.52
N LYS A 97 46.05 -17.66 19.85
CA LYS A 97 47.40 -18.12 20.20
C LYS A 97 47.89 -17.53 21.53
N SER A 98 47.52 -16.29 21.84
CA SER A 98 47.87 -15.63 23.09
C SER A 98 47.01 -16.07 24.28
N GLY A 99 46.01 -16.93 24.06
CA GLY A 99 45.17 -17.48 25.13
C GLY A 99 44.24 -16.45 25.80
N ARG A 100 44.13 -15.23 25.25
CA ARG A 100 43.27 -14.16 25.75
C ARG A 100 41.79 -14.39 25.45
N LYS A 101 41.47 -15.21 24.44
CA LYS A 101 40.12 -15.71 24.16
C LYS A 101 40.20 -17.20 23.84
N SER A 102 39.54 -18.02 24.66
CA SER A 102 39.44 -19.45 24.36
C SER A 102 38.43 -19.69 23.23
N ILE A 103 38.62 -20.74 22.41
CA ILE A 103 37.62 -21.19 21.40
C ILE A 103 36.22 -21.33 22.01
N LYS A 104 36.16 -21.64 23.31
CA LYS A 104 34.92 -21.79 24.07
C LYS A 104 34.24 -20.45 24.34
N GLU A 105 34.99 -19.39 24.63
CA GLU A 105 34.45 -18.04 24.81
C GLU A 105 34.01 -17.43 23.48
N LEU A 106 34.81 -17.55 22.41
CA LEU A 106 34.40 -17.13 21.06
C LEU A 106 33.13 -17.85 20.59
N ALA A 107 33.05 -19.17 20.80
CA ALA A 107 31.84 -19.94 20.48
C ALA A 107 30.64 -19.64 21.39
N SER A 108 30.85 -19.02 22.57
CA SER A 108 29.77 -18.60 23.47
C SER A 108 29.30 -17.18 23.14
N ASP A 109 30.21 -16.29 22.78
CA ASP A 109 29.92 -14.93 22.29
C ASP A 109 29.22 -14.97 20.94
N ASP A 110 29.67 -15.80 20.00
CA ASP A 110 29.00 -15.98 18.70
C ASP A 110 27.59 -16.55 18.84
N LYS A 111 27.34 -17.36 19.88
CA LYS A 111 26.00 -17.89 20.18
C LYS A 111 25.12 -16.84 20.85
N LYS A 112 25.65 -16.09 21.81
CA LYS A 112 24.92 -14.97 22.42
C LYS A 112 24.59 -13.88 21.41
N SER A 113 25.54 -13.52 20.55
CA SER A 113 25.32 -12.57 19.47
C SER A 113 24.24 -13.05 18.50
N LYS A 114 24.24 -14.33 18.12
CA LYS A 114 23.17 -14.90 17.29
C LYS A 114 21.82 -14.90 17.99
N GLU A 115 21.75 -15.35 19.24
CA GLU A 115 20.50 -15.34 20.02
C GLU A 115 19.98 -13.92 20.27
N GLU A 116 20.86 -12.93 20.47
CA GLU A 116 20.48 -11.51 20.58
C GLU A 116 19.96 -10.98 19.25
N THR A 117 20.64 -11.27 18.13
CA THR A 117 20.15 -10.85 16.80
C THR A 117 18.81 -11.52 16.45
N GLU A 118 18.60 -12.78 16.82
CA GLU A 118 17.33 -13.48 16.63
C GLU A 118 16.21 -12.83 17.45
N LYS A 119 16.49 -12.48 18.71
CA LYS A 119 15.54 -11.76 19.56
C LYS A 119 15.25 -10.36 19.06
N ASP A 120 16.26 -9.62 18.60
CA ASP A 120 16.07 -8.28 18.04
C ASP A 120 15.25 -8.33 16.75
N ASN A 121 15.46 -9.33 15.91
CA ASN A 121 14.63 -9.58 14.73
C ASN A 121 13.18 -9.91 15.09
N GLU A 122 12.96 -10.74 16.12
CA GLU A 122 11.63 -11.05 16.60
C GLU A 122 10.94 -9.82 17.20
N ILE A 123 11.67 -9.01 17.98
CA ILE A 123 11.17 -7.74 18.53
C ILE A 123 10.82 -6.77 17.39
N ALA A 124 11.65 -6.66 16.36
CA ALA A 124 11.38 -5.81 15.20
C ALA A 124 10.11 -6.27 14.47
N LYS A 125 9.95 -7.58 14.25
CA LYS A 125 8.75 -8.15 13.63
C LYS A 125 7.50 -7.90 14.47
N LEU A 126 7.56 -8.12 15.78
CA LEU A 126 6.44 -7.87 16.68
C LEU A 126 6.08 -6.39 16.73
N LYS A 127 7.07 -5.49 16.76
CA LYS A 127 6.83 -4.03 16.68
C LYS A 127 6.17 -3.64 15.37
N ALA A 128 6.62 -4.19 14.24
CA ALA A 128 6.01 -3.94 12.94
C ALA A 128 4.55 -4.43 12.88
N GLU A 129 4.26 -5.61 13.45
CA GLU A 129 2.91 -6.15 13.51
C GLU A 129 1.98 -5.31 14.39
N ILE A 130 2.47 -4.81 15.53
CA ILE A 130 1.74 -3.88 16.39
C ILE A 130 1.46 -2.56 15.63
N ALA A 131 2.46 -2.00 14.96
CA ALA A 131 2.31 -0.77 14.19
C ALA A 131 1.25 -0.94 13.08
N ARG A 132 1.32 -2.05 12.34
CA ARG A 132 0.32 -2.41 11.33
C ARG A 132 -1.09 -2.52 11.92
N THR A 133 -1.23 -3.19 13.06
CA THR A 133 -2.52 -3.36 13.73
C THR A 133 -3.10 -2.02 14.18
N LYS A 134 -2.26 -1.11 14.69
CA LYS A 134 -2.68 0.25 15.05
C LYS A 134 -3.15 1.02 13.82
N ALA A 135 -2.39 0.99 12.74
CA ALA A 135 -2.76 1.64 11.47
C ALA A 135 -4.10 1.12 10.93
N ILE A 136 -4.36 -0.20 11.00
CA ILE A 136 -5.65 -0.80 10.63
C ILE A 136 -6.79 -0.26 11.51
N ASN A 137 -6.59 -0.21 12.82
CA ASN A 137 -7.61 0.27 13.75
C ASN A 137 -7.93 1.76 13.55
N GLU A 138 -6.91 2.59 13.35
CA GLU A 138 -7.06 4.01 13.05
C GLU A 138 -7.78 4.23 11.72
N THR A 139 -7.37 3.50 10.68
CA THR A 139 -8.03 3.53 9.37
C THR A 139 -9.50 3.11 9.46
N ASN A 140 -9.80 2.07 10.24
CA ASN A 140 -11.17 1.63 10.50
C ASN A 140 -11.98 2.70 11.23
N ALA A 141 -11.39 3.40 12.20
CA ALA A 141 -12.05 4.52 12.88
C ALA A 141 -12.39 5.65 11.88
N VAL A 142 -11.46 6.03 11.00
CA VAL A 142 -11.70 7.05 9.96
C VAL A 142 -12.85 6.65 9.01
N PHE A 143 -12.92 5.38 8.59
CA PHE A 143 -14.03 4.91 7.78
C PHE A 143 -15.36 4.93 8.54
N LYS A 144 -15.37 4.54 9.81
CA LYS A 144 -16.57 4.60 10.67
C LYS A 144 -17.06 6.03 10.88
N ASP A 145 -16.15 6.99 11.06
CA ASP A 145 -16.49 8.42 11.18
C ASP A 145 -17.14 8.95 9.90
N GLN A 146 -16.78 8.40 8.74
CA GLN A 146 -17.43 8.68 7.46
C GLN A 146 -18.73 7.89 7.23
N GLY A 147 -19.17 7.11 8.22
CA GLY A 147 -20.36 6.26 8.14
C GLY A 147 -20.21 5.07 7.18
N LEU A 148 -18.97 4.65 6.92
CA LEU A 148 -18.64 3.53 6.05
C LEU A 148 -18.21 2.34 6.90
N VAL A 149 -18.87 1.20 6.72
CA VAL A 149 -18.45 -0.08 7.30
C VAL A 149 -17.72 -0.85 6.22
N VAL A 150 -16.41 -1.00 6.36
CA VAL A 150 -15.53 -1.74 5.44
C VAL A 150 -15.09 -3.06 6.08
N SER A 151 -14.87 -4.08 5.26
CA SER A 151 -14.36 -5.39 5.72
C SER A 151 -12.87 -5.34 6.02
N ASP A 152 -12.40 -6.28 6.84
CA ASP A 152 -10.99 -6.40 7.23
C ASP A 152 -10.07 -6.59 6.03
N ASP A 153 -10.51 -7.29 4.98
CA ASP A 153 -9.73 -7.46 3.74
C ASP A 153 -9.46 -6.12 3.03
N VAL A 154 -10.45 -5.23 3.01
CA VAL A 154 -10.31 -3.90 2.38
C VAL A 154 -9.42 -3.00 3.24
N LEU A 155 -9.55 -3.07 4.56
CA LEU A 155 -8.66 -2.38 5.49
C LEU A 155 -7.21 -2.82 5.32
N ASN A 156 -6.99 -4.13 5.19
CA ASN A 156 -5.67 -4.71 4.93
C ASN A 156 -5.10 -4.27 3.57
N MET A 157 -5.94 -4.08 2.55
CA MET A 157 -5.52 -3.56 1.25
C MET A 157 -5.12 -2.09 1.31
N VAL A 158 -5.86 -1.27 2.06
CA VAL A 158 -5.61 0.18 2.18
C VAL A 158 -4.35 0.46 3.00
N VAL A 159 -4.16 -0.27 4.09
CA VAL A 159 -2.96 -0.18 4.95
C VAL A 159 -1.76 -0.87 4.28
N GLY A 160 -1.99 -1.94 3.54
CA GLY A 160 -0.96 -2.69 2.86
C GLY A 160 0.04 -3.37 3.80
N ASN A 161 1.26 -3.56 3.29
CA ASN A 161 2.40 -4.09 4.04
C ASN A 161 3.30 -2.98 4.62
N GLY A 162 3.02 -1.72 4.30
CA GLY A 162 3.79 -0.56 4.76
C GLY A 162 3.22 0.06 6.03
N THR A 163 3.97 0.98 6.65
CA THR A 163 3.54 1.76 7.83
C THR A 163 3.45 3.26 7.50
N ASP A 164 3.45 3.62 6.21
CA ASP A 164 3.51 5.01 5.77
C ASP A 164 2.13 5.66 5.86
N ASN A 165 1.92 6.49 6.89
CA ASN A 165 0.62 7.12 7.17
C ASN A 165 0.08 7.95 6.00
N ASP A 166 0.96 8.63 5.25
CA ASP A 166 0.55 9.45 4.10
C ASP A 166 0.02 8.60 2.94
N ALA A 167 0.66 7.46 2.66
CA ALA A 167 0.20 6.53 1.64
C ALA A 167 -1.15 5.90 2.04
N ILE A 168 -1.29 5.53 3.31
CA ILE A 168 -2.54 5.01 3.87
C ILE A 168 -3.65 6.06 3.72
N TYR A 169 -3.37 7.33 4.05
CA TYR A 169 -4.32 8.43 3.93
C TYR A 169 -4.80 8.65 2.48
N GLU A 170 -3.89 8.70 1.51
CA GLU A 170 -4.26 8.87 0.11
C GLU A 170 -5.05 7.65 -0.42
N ASN A 171 -4.71 6.44 0.03
CA ASN A 171 -5.49 5.23 -0.28
C ASN A 171 -6.92 5.29 0.31
N VAL A 172 -7.06 5.73 1.56
CA VAL A 172 -8.36 5.95 2.21
C VAL A 172 -9.18 6.96 1.41
N LYS A 173 -8.58 8.10 1.06
CA LYS A 173 -9.21 9.17 0.31
C LYS A 173 -9.65 8.71 -1.09
N ALA A 174 -8.83 7.93 -1.79
CA ALA A 174 -9.17 7.35 -3.07
C ALA A 174 -10.38 6.41 -2.96
N LEU A 175 -10.38 5.52 -1.95
CA LEU A 175 -11.49 4.60 -1.73
C LEU A 175 -12.78 5.32 -1.34
N THR A 176 -12.71 6.29 -0.43
CA THR A 176 -13.84 7.13 -0.04
C THR A 176 -14.38 7.90 -1.25
N GLY A 177 -13.50 8.44 -2.11
CA GLY A 177 -13.89 9.10 -3.35
C GLY A 177 -14.67 8.19 -4.30
N LEU A 178 -14.19 6.96 -4.50
CA LEU A 178 -14.88 5.94 -5.29
C LEU A 178 -16.27 5.63 -4.72
N ILE A 179 -16.37 5.41 -3.40
CA ILE A 179 -17.65 5.12 -2.73
C ILE A 179 -18.63 6.28 -2.88
N ASN A 180 -18.15 7.53 -2.74
CA ASN A 180 -18.99 8.71 -2.90
C ASN A 180 -19.50 8.88 -4.34
N ASN A 181 -18.67 8.59 -5.34
CA ASN A 181 -19.10 8.59 -6.74
C ASN A 181 -20.18 7.54 -7.00
N ILE A 182 -20.02 6.32 -6.49
CA ILE A 182 -21.03 5.26 -6.62
C ILE A 182 -22.34 5.67 -5.93
N LYS A 183 -22.27 6.27 -4.73
CA LYS A 183 -23.44 6.79 -4.01
C LYS A 183 -24.16 7.88 -4.80
N GLU A 184 -23.41 8.77 -5.43
CA GLU A 184 -23.97 9.84 -6.26
C GLU A 184 -24.62 9.29 -7.53
N ASP A 185 -23.97 8.35 -8.21
CA ASP A 185 -24.49 7.75 -9.44
C ASP A 185 -25.73 6.90 -9.17
N THR A 186 -25.74 6.09 -8.10
CA THR A 186 -26.95 5.39 -7.68
C THR A 186 -28.05 6.37 -7.30
N ARG A 187 -27.75 7.44 -6.56
CA ARG A 187 -28.75 8.50 -6.27
C ARG A 187 -29.31 9.09 -7.56
N LYS A 188 -28.49 9.38 -8.55
CA LYS A 188 -28.94 9.87 -9.87
C LYS A 188 -29.79 8.84 -10.59
N GLU A 189 -29.46 7.56 -10.54
CA GLU A 189 -30.28 6.49 -11.13
C GLU A 189 -31.65 6.37 -10.45
N PHE A 190 -31.68 6.42 -9.12
CA PHE A 190 -32.92 6.45 -8.35
C PHE A 190 -33.75 7.71 -8.65
N MET A 191 -33.12 8.88 -8.73
CA MET A 191 -33.75 10.16 -9.06
C MET A 191 -34.24 10.23 -10.51
N LYS A 192 -33.55 9.57 -11.44
CA LYS A 192 -33.97 9.46 -12.85
C LYS A 192 -35.31 8.74 -12.97
N GLY A 193 -35.66 7.88 -12.02
CA GLY A 193 -36.97 7.25 -11.84
C GLY A 193 -37.60 6.77 -13.15
N SER A 194 -37.56 5.47 -13.44
CA SER A 194 -38.26 4.95 -14.63
C SER A 194 -39.77 5.14 -14.44
N THR A 195 -40.33 6.21 -15.00
CA THR A 195 -41.77 6.34 -15.13
C THR A 195 -42.20 5.24 -16.08
N PRO A 196 -43.09 4.32 -15.66
CA PRO A 196 -43.60 3.29 -16.56
C PRO A 196 -44.13 3.96 -17.81
N ARG A 197 -43.45 3.73 -18.93
CA ARG A 197 -43.91 4.25 -20.21
C ARG A 197 -45.18 3.50 -20.52
N ILE A 198 -46.33 4.12 -20.23
CA ILE A 198 -47.61 3.67 -20.73
C ILE A 198 -47.47 3.77 -22.25
N SER A 199 -47.04 2.68 -22.88
CA SER A 199 -47.34 2.49 -24.29
C SER A 199 -48.85 2.33 -24.31
N GLY A 200 -49.56 3.46 -24.38
CA GLY A 200 -50.97 3.45 -24.69
C GLY A 200 -51.08 2.53 -25.88
N LYS A 201 -51.80 1.41 -25.73
CA LYS A 201 -52.04 0.45 -26.81
C LYS A 201 -52.38 1.32 -28.01
N LYS A 202 -51.50 1.34 -29.02
CA LYS A 202 -51.79 2.10 -30.25
C LYS A 202 -53.10 1.51 -30.73
N SER A 203 -54.21 2.24 -30.55
CA SER A 203 -55.50 1.76 -31.01
C SER A 203 -55.30 1.47 -32.48
N ALA A 204 -55.48 0.21 -32.88
CA ALA A 204 -55.22 -0.24 -34.23
C ALA A 204 -55.87 0.79 -35.17
N LYS A 205 -55.10 1.40 -36.07
CA LYS A 205 -55.62 2.43 -36.97
C LYS A 205 -56.63 1.74 -37.90
N VAL A 206 -57.90 1.71 -37.49
CA VAL A 206 -59.02 1.30 -38.35
C VAL A 206 -59.05 2.33 -39.46
N SER A 207 -58.73 1.91 -40.67
CA SER A 207 -58.84 2.76 -41.85
C SER A 207 -60.31 2.92 -42.24
N THR A 208 -60.62 3.88 -43.10
CA THR A 208 -61.99 4.06 -43.64
C THR A 208 -62.48 2.82 -44.37
N LYS A 209 -61.59 2.13 -45.07
CA LYS A 209 -61.89 0.86 -45.76
C LYS A 209 -62.23 -0.26 -44.78
N ASP A 210 -61.49 -0.36 -43.66
CA ASP A 210 -61.77 -1.35 -42.62
C ASP A 210 -63.10 -1.04 -41.94
N PHE A 211 -63.39 0.25 -41.70
CA PHE A 211 -64.67 0.69 -41.15
C PHE A 211 -65.84 0.30 -42.05
N ASP A 212 -65.76 0.51 -43.36
CA ASP A 212 -66.85 0.16 -44.29
C ASP A 212 -67.14 -1.35 -44.31
N GLN A 213 -66.10 -2.17 -44.12
CA GLN A 213 -66.18 -3.63 -44.08
C GLN A 213 -66.62 -4.20 -42.72
N MET A 214 -66.59 -3.39 -41.65
CA MET A 214 -67.04 -3.82 -40.32
C MET A 214 -68.55 -4.05 -40.25
N THR A 215 -68.93 -5.03 -39.44
CA THR A 215 -70.32 -5.29 -39.09
C THR A 215 -70.91 -4.16 -38.25
N LEU A 216 -72.25 -4.06 -38.20
CA LEU A 216 -72.92 -3.03 -37.40
C LEU A 216 -72.54 -3.11 -35.91
N ALA A 217 -72.34 -4.31 -35.37
CA ALA A 217 -71.92 -4.52 -34.00
C ALA A 217 -70.51 -3.96 -33.73
N GLU A 218 -69.57 -4.19 -34.64
CA GLU A 218 -68.20 -3.68 -34.55
C GLU A 218 -68.17 -2.15 -34.69
N LYS A 219 -69.01 -1.58 -35.55
CA LYS A 219 -69.19 -0.12 -35.68
C LYS A 219 -69.72 0.51 -34.39
N VAL A 220 -70.69 -0.13 -33.73
CA VAL A 220 -71.23 0.31 -32.42
C VAL A 220 -70.16 0.21 -31.33
N GLN A 221 -69.36 -0.86 -31.31
CA GLN A 221 -68.23 -0.97 -30.38
C GLN A 221 -67.17 0.10 -30.62
N LEU A 222 -66.92 0.48 -31.89
CA LEU A 222 -65.99 1.56 -32.22
C LEU A 222 -66.53 2.92 -31.76
N LEU A 223 -67.84 3.17 -31.89
CA LEU A 223 -68.49 4.36 -31.35
C LEU A 223 -68.43 4.41 -29.81
N ALA A 224 -68.62 3.28 -29.13
CA ALA A 224 -68.62 3.20 -27.67
C ALA A 224 -67.22 3.35 -27.06
N ASN A 225 -66.20 2.79 -27.70
CA ASN A 225 -64.82 2.83 -27.20
C ASN A 225 -64.04 4.08 -27.66
N ASP A 226 -64.26 4.56 -28.89
CA ASP A 226 -63.53 5.68 -29.49
C ASP A 226 -64.48 6.57 -30.35
N PRO A 227 -65.38 7.36 -29.73
CA PRO A 227 -66.38 8.16 -30.46
C PRO A 227 -65.76 9.19 -31.42
N ASP A 228 -64.63 9.79 -31.04
CA ASP A 228 -63.90 10.75 -31.89
C ASP A 228 -63.39 10.10 -33.18
N LYS A 229 -63.00 8.83 -33.11
CA LYS A 229 -62.50 8.08 -34.28
C LYS A 229 -63.64 7.66 -35.17
N PHE A 230 -64.77 7.23 -34.58
CA PHE A 230 -66.00 6.98 -35.33
C PHE A 230 -66.40 8.22 -36.14
N ASN A 231 -66.45 9.39 -35.49
CA ASN A 231 -66.82 10.65 -36.16
C ASN A 231 -65.84 11.04 -37.26
N LYS A 232 -64.53 10.81 -37.08
CA LYS A 232 -63.53 11.03 -38.13
C LYS A 232 -63.70 10.09 -39.33
N LEU A 233 -64.13 8.85 -39.10
CA LEU A 233 -64.34 7.84 -40.14
C LEU A 233 -65.67 8.03 -40.88
N THR A 234 -66.71 8.52 -40.20
CA THR A 234 -68.05 8.76 -40.77
C THR A 234 -68.23 10.16 -41.34
N GLY A 235 -67.21 11.02 -41.27
CA GLY A 235 -67.27 12.39 -41.78
C GLY A 235 -67.96 13.39 -40.84
N GLY A 236 -68.38 12.96 -39.66
CA GLY A 236 -69.03 13.76 -38.63
C GLY A 236 -70.44 14.22 -39.02
N ILE A 237 -71.37 14.17 -38.07
CA ILE A 237 -72.61 14.91 -38.17
C ILE A 237 -72.29 16.31 -37.62
N LYS A 238 -72.39 17.35 -38.46
CA LYS A 238 -72.36 18.75 -37.98
C LYS A 238 -73.60 19.05 -37.15
#